data_AF-M1BTF7-F1
#
_entry.id   AF-M1BTF7-F1
#
_cell.length_a   1.000
_cell.length_b   1.000
_cell.length_c   1.000
_cell.angle_alpha   90.00
_cell.angle_beta   90.00
_cell.angle_gamma   90.00
#
_symmetry.space_group_name_H-M   'P 1'
#
loop_
_entity.id
_entity.type
_entity.pdbx_description
1 polymer ?
#
loop_
_entity_poly.entity_id
_entity_poly.type
_entity_poly.pdbx_seq_one_letter_code
_entity_poly.pdbx_strand_id
1 'polypeptide(L)'
;MAANDQESRVPLKLLIDDKNKRVIAAEANKDFVDILFSFLTFPIGTIIRLTNNNQSMPKIPTCMNNLYKSVENLSVNRLYTENCKSILLNPRNPCIEDCLKLKVKIDDSVSNKYFKCSNDNCSNKSWLVNVKCNCEGKTSKEIFSDVGNPTNDYLGVFIKGGIEFIISDDLRVLPGSPISLVQLFSDLGYNHMNHIREMFVEVGKEEILRLLICSLISKSPLTEVFINKQAIVDNNIMTEPRISQVFAELRTVFSREINMKLILSKSRNKILYAEAEDSFVDFLFSFLTFPIGSVITTLKGISGLGCIDNLYKSVMDLGSQWFSFSSYQNRLLNPGVAPKHKCQNELLPFFVELPDHNRLIDPRDISGGRSEFGRFTKSPSLFIVSDDLEVKPMCSTSSFGLLKELNVPLFDIEEKVISFGKAEVISWLNLKTNYIALNCNEKKNNTMISMTGAVLATGGFNRIIICFNSCLELILENTERRGRLKCYKLQKQLGLVAIPKYVLIFVFIFLVVSPDKGI
;
A
#
# COMPACT_ATOMS: atom_id res chain seq x y z
N MET A 1 25.76 37.43 -1.04
CA MET A 1 25.89 36.26 -1.92
C MET A 1 24.89 35.22 -1.43
N ALA A 2 23.76 35.06 -2.12
CA ALA A 2 22.92 33.90 -1.90
C ALA A 2 23.74 32.68 -2.34
N ALA A 3 23.97 31.73 -1.43
CA ALA A 3 24.47 30.43 -1.83
C ALA A 3 23.46 29.86 -2.84
N ASN A 4 23.91 29.63 -4.06
CA ASN A 4 23.12 28.97 -5.07
C ASN A 4 22.99 27.52 -4.58
N ASP A 5 21.92 27.18 -3.87
CA ASP A 5 21.62 25.81 -3.45
C ASP A 5 21.43 24.98 -4.72
N GLN A 6 22.53 24.43 -5.21
CA GLN A 6 22.53 23.57 -6.38
C GLN A 6 21.76 22.31 -5.98
N GLU A 7 20.60 22.11 -6.62
CA GLU A 7 19.74 20.95 -6.34
C GLU A 7 20.58 19.67 -6.43
N SER A 8 20.58 18.86 -5.37
CA SER A 8 21.34 17.63 -5.35
C SER A 8 20.80 16.66 -6.40
N ARG A 9 21.70 16.06 -7.19
CA ARG A 9 21.39 15.09 -8.23
C ARG A 9 22.26 13.85 -8.09
N VAL A 10 21.79 12.74 -8.62
CA VAL A 10 22.55 11.48 -8.70
C VAL A 10 22.71 11.02 -10.15
N PRO A 11 23.91 10.60 -10.55
CA PRO A 11 24.15 10.10 -11.89
C PRO A 11 23.49 8.73 -12.06
N LEU A 12 22.94 8.50 -13.25
CA LEU A 12 22.35 7.22 -13.65
C LEU A 12 22.70 6.92 -15.10
N LYS A 13 23.19 5.72 -15.36
CA LYS A 13 23.49 5.24 -16.72
C LYS A 13 22.38 4.30 -17.18
N LEU A 14 21.66 4.68 -18.22
CA LEU A 14 20.55 3.91 -18.78
C LEU A 14 21.00 3.10 -20.00
N LEU A 15 20.57 1.85 -20.07
CA LEU A 15 20.68 0.99 -21.26
C LEU A 15 19.33 0.99 -21.97
N ILE A 16 19.30 1.53 -23.18
CA ILE A 16 18.08 1.81 -23.93
C ILE A 16 18.00 0.94 -25.17
N ASP A 17 16.87 0.28 -25.34
CA ASP A 17 16.47 -0.33 -26.61
C ASP A 17 15.94 0.76 -27.54
N ASP A 18 16.71 1.14 -28.56
CA ASP A 18 16.29 2.15 -29.53
C ASP A 18 15.17 1.67 -30.46
N LYS A 19 15.03 0.36 -30.65
CA LYS A 19 14.00 -0.23 -31.51
C LYS A 19 12.64 -0.16 -30.80
N ASN A 20 12.60 -0.54 -29.53
CA ASN A 20 11.36 -0.58 -28.74
C ASN A 20 11.13 0.70 -27.91
N LYS A 21 12.05 1.67 -27.96
CA LYS A 21 11.99 2.94 -27.22
C LYS A 21 11.72 2.74 -25.73
N ARG A 22 12.48 1.83 -25.11
CA ARG A 22 12.35 1.49 -23.69
C ARG A 22 13.69 1.41 -22.99
N VAL A 23 13.68 1.65 -21.69
CA VAL A 23 14.80 1.29 -20.81
C VAL A 23 14.78 -0.23 -20.64
N ILE A 24 15.95 -0.84 -20.72
CA ILE A 24 16.16 -2.26 -20.41
C ILE A 24 16.63 -2.39 -18.97
N ALA A 25 17.68 -1.63 -18.65
CA ALA A 25 18.25 -1.55 -17.32
C ALA A 25 18.90 -0.19 -17.09
N ALA A 26 19.22 0.10 -15.84
CA ALA A 26 20.08 1.18 -15.42
C ALA A 26 21.26 0.60 -14.64
N GLU A 27 22.42 1.21 -14.77
CA GLU A 27 23.58 1.01 -13.93
C GLU A 27 23.70 2.23 -13.00
N ALA A 28 23.75 1.97 -11.70
CA ALA A 28 23.67 3.01 -10.68
C ALA A 28 24.50 2.68 -9.44
N ASN A 29 25.03 3.73 -8.82
CA ASN A 29 25.80 3.59 -7.59
C ASN A 29 24.87 3.46 -6.35
N LYS A 30 25.49 3.28 -5.18
CA LYS A 30 24.78 3.17 -3.90
C LYS A 30 23.79 4.31 -3.63
N ASP A 31 24.07 5.54 -4.06
CA ASP A 31 23.26 6.71 -3.70
C ASP A 31 21.87 6.62 -4.32
N PHE A 32 21.79 6.19 -5.59
CA PHE A 32 20.51 5.99 -6.27
C PHE A 32 19.77 4.75 -5.74
N VAL A 33 20.49 3.68 -5.40
CA VAL A 33 19.87 2.48 -4.82
C VAL A 33 19.33 2.74 -3.41
N ASP A 34 20.05 3.51 -2.58
CA ASP A 34 19.57 3.96 -1.28
C ASP A 34 18.27 4.76 -1.41
N ILE A 35 18.18 5.64 -2.42
CA ILE A 35 16.97 6.39 -2.76
C ILE A 35 15.84 5.44 -3.15
N LEU A 36 16.08 4.46 -4.03
CA LEU A 36 15.06 3.48 -4.41
C LEU A 36 14.57 2.70 -3.19
N PHE A 37 15.47 2.08 -2.43
CA PHE A 37 15.10 1.28 -1.26
C PHE A 37 14.36 2.11 -0.21
N SER A 38 14.64 3.40 -0.09
CA SER A 38 13.89 4.30 0.78
C SER A 38 12.40 4.37 0.45
N PHE A 39 11.96 4.08 -0.79
CA PHE A 39 10.55 4.06 -1.19
C PHE A 39 9.70 3.16 -0.28
N LEU A 40 10.26 2.03 0.15
CA LEU A 40 9.59 1.09 1.06
C LEU A 40 9.31 1.69 2.44
N THR A 41 10.01 2.75 2.84
CA THR A 41 9.87 3.38 4.16
C THR A 41 8.82 4.50 4.18
N PHE A 42 8.35 4.97 3.03
CA PHE A 42 7.43 6.11 2.96
C PHE A 42 6.00 5.74 3.34
N PRO A 43 5.39 6.46 4.30
CA PRO A 43 3.97 6.35 4.58
C PRO A 43 3.11 6.73 3.36
N ILE A 44 1.97 6.05 3.18
CA ILE A 44 1.03 6.34 2.07
C ILE A 44 0.58 7.81 2.08
N GLY A 45 0.30 8.38 3.26
CA GLY A 45 -0.10 9.79 3.40
C GLY A 45 1.00 10.76 2.94
N THR A 46 2.28 10.43 3.18
CA THR A 46 3.42 11.22 2.69
C THR A 46 3.46 11.24 1.17
N ILE A 47 3.27 10.08 0.52
CA ILE A 47 3.31 9.96 -0.94
C ILE A 47 2.19 10.78 -1.58
N ILE A 48 0.98 10.69 -1.03
CA ILE A 48 -0.18 11.47 -1.50
C ILE A 48 0.08 12.96 -1.33
N ARG A 49 0.57 13.40 -0.17
CA ARG A 49 0.93 14.80 0.08
C ARG A 49 1.95 15.32 -0.93
N LEU A 50 3.04 14.57 -1.16
CA LEU A 50 4.09 14.96 -2.09
C LEU A 50 3.58 15.04 -3.54
N THR A 51 2.69 14.11 -3.91
CA THR A 51 2.07 14.09 -5.23
C THR A 51 1.10 15.26 -5.43
N ASN A 52 0.23 15.53 -4.44
CA ASN A 52 -0.77 16.59 -4.52
C ASN A 52 -0.16 18.00 -4.53
N ASN A 53 0.95 18.20 -3.83
CA ASN A 53 1.63 19.49 -3.73
C ASN A 53 2.48 19.82 -4.96
N ASN A 54 2.80 18.84 -5.81
CA ASN A 54 3.66 19.05 -6.97
C ASN A 54 2.84 19.15 -8.26
N GLN A 55 2.82 20.34 -8.87
CA GLN A 55 2.03 20.60 -10.08
C GLN A 55 2.51 19.81 -11.32
N SER A 56 3.77 19.40 -11.37
CA SER A 56 4.31 18.62 -12.49
C SER A 56 4.02 17.12 -12.36
N MET A 57 3.53 16.67 -11.20
CA MET A 57 3.21 15.26 -10.97
C MET A 57 1.83 14.91 -11.53
N PRO A 58 1.67 13.70 -12.10
CA PRO A 58 0.37 13.21 -12.48
C PRO A 58 -0.53 13.11 -11.25
N LYS A 59 -1.68 13.78 -11.30
CA LYS A 59 -2.72 13.63 -10.27
C LYS A 59 -3.36 12.26 -10.48
N ILE A 60 -2.91 11.26 -9.74
CA ILE A 60 -3.48 9.91 -9.83
C ILE A 60 -4.69 9.85 -8.89
N PRO A 61 -5.92 9.73 -9.43
CA PRO A 61 -7.09 9.53 -8.59
C PRO A 61 -7.04 8.11 -8.00
N THR A 62 -6.66 8.01 -6.72
CA THR A 62 -6.73 6.79 -5.91
C THR A 62 -7.77 6.96 -4.80
N CYS A 63 -8.36 5.87 -4.31
CA CYS A 63 -9.23 5.91 -3.14
C CYS A 63 -8.50 6.46 -1.90
N MET A 64 -7.18 6.24 -1.82
CA MET A 64 -6.36 6.76 -0.74
C MET A 64 -6.26 8.28 -0.81
N ASN A 65 -6.30 8.88 -2.01
CA ASN A 65 -6.41 10.33 -2.16
C ASN A 65 -7.75 10.86 -1.63
N ASN A 66 -8.85 10.12 -1.82
CA ASN A 66 -10.15 10.49 -1.24
C ASN A 66 -10.13 10.38 0.29
N LEU A 67 -9.51 9.33 0.83
CA LEU A 67 -9.32 9.19 2.28
C LEU A 67 -8.47 10.33 2.86
N TYR A 68 -7.37 10.69 2.20
CA TYR A 68 -6.52 11.82 2.58
C TYR A 68 -7.31 13.14 2.56
N LYS A 69 -8.05 13.41 1.47
CA LYS A 69 -8.95 14.58 1.37
C LYS A 69 -10.05 14.57 2.42
N SER A 70 -10.54 13.40 2.82
CA SER A 70 -11.54 13.28 3.88
C SER A 70 -10.97 13.78 5.20
N VAL A 71 -9.70 13.46 5.51
CA VAL A 71 -8.99 14.02 6.66
C VAL A 71 -8.77 15.53 6.51
N GLU A 72 -8.38 16.02 5.33
CA GLU A 72 -8.22 17.46 5.06
C GLU A 72 -9.51 18.24 5.30
N ASN A 73 -10.65 17.70 4.86
CA ASN A 73 -11.96 18.33 4.97
C ASN A 73 -12.61 18.12 6.34
N LEU A 74 -12.16 17.14 7.12
CA LEU A 74 -12.72 16.85 8.43
C LEU A 74 -12.45 17.99 9.41
N SER A 75 -13.51 18.47 10.05
CA SER A 75 -13.40 19.49 11.09
C SER A 75 -12.61 18.96 12.29
N VAL A 76 -11.75 19.81 12.85
CA VAL A 76 -10.90 19.48 14.00
C VAL A 76 -11.73 19.07 15.22
N ASN A 77 -12.98 19.54 15.33
CA ASN A 77 -13.88 19.15 16.40
C ASN A 77 -14.32 17.67 16.35
N ARG A 78 -14.14 16.97 15.21
CA ARG A 78 -14.39 15.54 15.03
C ARG A 78 -13.16 14.67 15.33
N LEU A 79 -11.99 15.28 15.47
CA LEU A 79 -10.74 14.60 15.80
C LEU A 79 -10.52 14.59 17.32
N TYR A 80 -9.88 13.54 17.83
CA TYR A 80 -9.60 13.38 19.26
C TYR A 80 -8.78 14.56 19.80
N THR A 81 -7.74 14.96 19.06
CA THR A 81 -6.96 16.18 19.28
C THR A 81 -6.69 16.90 17.97
N GLU A 82 -6.40 18.19 18.01
CA GLU A 82 -5.97 18.95 16.82
C GLU A 82 -4.73 18.33 16.15
N ASN A 83 -3.83 17.74 16.96
CA ASN A 83 -2.63 17.05 16.49
C ASN A 83 -2.90 15.80 15.63
N CYS A 84 -4.08 15.19 15.73
CA CYS A 84 -4.43 14.01 14.93
C CYS A 84 -4.39 14.34 13.43
N LYS A 85 -4.81 15.55 13.05
CA LYS A 85 -4.81 16.00 11.66
C LYS A 85 -3.38 16.06 11.12
N SER A 86 -2.46 16.62 11.91
CA SER A 86 -1.04 16.67 11.57
C SER A 86 -0.41 15.29 11.42
N ILE A 87 -0.78 14.33 12.28
CA ILE A 87 -0.28 12.94 12.20
C ILE A 87 -0.74 12.25 10.92
N LEU A 88 -1.99 12.46 10.51
CA LEU A 88 -2.59 11.80 9.34
C LEU A 88 -2.20 12.45 8.01
N LEU A 89 -2.10 13.79 7.96
CA LEU A 89 -1.74 14.53 6.75
C LEU A 89 -0.21 14.66 6.56
N ASN A 90 0.55 14.59 7.65
CA ASN A 90 2.01 14.61 7.62
C ASN A 90 2.61 13.51 8.51
N PRO A 91 2.37 12.23 8.20
CA PRO A 91 2.92 11.12 8.97
C PRO A 91 4.45 11.13 8.88
N ARG A 92 5.13 10.87 10.01
CA ARG A 92 6.59 10.67 10.00
C ARG A 92 6.93 9.36 9.32
N ASN A 93 8.05 9.38 8.59
CA ASN A 93 8.73 8.16 8.16
C ASN A 93 9.39 7.47 9.38
N PRO A 94 9.17 6.17 9.62
CA PRO A 94 9.83 5.45 10.72
C PRO A 94 11.36 5.37 10.58
N CYS A 95 11.88 5.43 9.36
CA CYS A 95 13.32 5.42 9.05
C CYS A 95 13.86 6.83 8.74
N ILE A 96 13.24 7.87 9.30
CA ILE A 96 13.57 9.26 8.96
C ILE A 96 15.05 9.64 9.15
N GLU A 97 15.71 9.11 10.18
CA GLU A 97 17.14 9.41 10.40
C GLU A 97 18.02 8.89 9.25
N ASP A 98 17.63 7.78 8.62
CA ASP A 98 18.29 7.25 7.43
C ASP A 98 17.89 8.07 6.20
N CYS A 99 16.60 8.37 6.02
CA CYS A 99 16.11 9.15 4.87
C CYS A 99 16.71 10.57 4.78
N LEU A 100 17.09 11.17 5.91
CA LEU A 100 17.76 12.48 5.93
C LEU A 100 19.19 12.45 5.37
N LYS A 101 19.81 11.26 5.30
CA LYS A 101 21.16 11.03 4.76
C LYS A 101 21.15 10.74 3.27
N LEU A 102 19.96 10.59 2.66
CA LEU A 102 19.84 10.39 1.22
C LEU A 102 20.44 11.58 0.47
N LYS A 103 21.18 11.28 -0.59
CA LYS A 103 21.81 12.30 -1.42
C LYS A 103 20.79 13.26 -2.03
N VAL A 104 19.64 12.76 -2.46
CA VAL A 104 18.50 13.59 -2.87
C VAL A 104 17.36 13.38 -1.89
N LYS A 105 16.93 14.47 -1.24
CA LYS A 105 15.82 14.45 -0.29
C LYS A 105 14.49 14.46 -1.02
N ILE A 106 13.68 13.44 -0.78
CA ILE A 106 12.36 13.27 -1.43
C ILE A 106 11.30 14.15 -0.77
N ASP A 107 11.40 14.36 0.55
CA ASP A 107 10.43 15.11 1.33
C ASP A 107 11.08 16.23 2.15
N ASP A 108 10.96 17.46 1.65
CA ASP A 108 11.55 18.65 2.30
C ASP A 108 10.83 19.05 3.58
N SER A 109 9.61 18.54 3.79
CA SER A 109 8.85 18.86 5.01
C SER A 109 9.40 18.15 6.24
N VAL A 110 10.29 17.18 6.05
CA VAL A 110 10.76 16.34 7.14
C VAL A 110 12.08 16.87 7.68
N SER A 111 12.08 17.12 8.99
CA SER A 111 13.27 17.50 9.74
C SER A 111 13.54 16.48 10.85
N ASN A 112 14.81 16.38 11.24
CA ASN A 112 15.26 15.75 12.49
C ASN A 112 14.86 16.57 13.74
N LYS A 113 13.94 17.53 13.58
CA LYS A 113 13.50 18.43 14.63
C LYS A 113 12.53 17.72 15.58
N TYR A 114 12.79 17.91 16.86
CA TYR A 114 11.89 17.61 17.95
C TYR A 114 11.74 18.87 18.83
N PHE A 115 10.75 18.85 19.70
CA PHE A 115 10.48 19.88 20.67
C PHE A 115 10.52 19.25 22.07
N LYS A 116 11.45 19.70 22.90
CA LYS A 116 11.54 19.33 24.32
C LYS A 116 10.52 20.12 25.12
N CYS A 117 10.03 19.53 26.21
CA CYS A 117 9.21 20.20 27.20
C CYS A 117 9.86 21.51 27.70
N SER A 118 9.02 22.52 27.93
CA SER A 118 9.42 23.81 28.49
C SER A 118 9.91 23.71 29.93
N ASN A 119 9.42 22.71 30.69
CA ASN A 119 9.85 22.44 32.05
C ASN A 119 11.21 21.72 32.02
N ASP A 120 12.24 22.33 32.60
CA ASP A 120 13.62 21.82 32.55
C ASP A 120 13.81 20.49 33.28
N ASN A 121 12.97 20.21 34.27
CA ASN A 121 12.94 18.92 34.98
C ASN A 121 12.25 17.81 34.18
N CYS A 122 11.69 18.13 33.01
CA CYS A 122 11.00 17.19 32.15
C CYS A 122 11.84 16.87 30.91
N SER A 123 12.16 15.59 30.74
CA SER A 123 12.89 15.10 29.58
C SER A 123 12.00 14.72 28.40
N ASN A 124 10.68 14.94 28.50
CA ASN A 124 9.72 14.59 27.45
C ASN A 124 9.94 15.44 26.20
N LYS A 125 9.73 14.81 25.05
CA LYS A 125 9.82 15.45 23.73
C LYS A 125 8.68 14.98 22.83
N SER A 126 8.38 15.78 21.82
CA SER A 126 7.46 15.45 20.72
C SER A 126 8.05 15.96 19.41
N TRP A 127 7.59 15.44 18.28
CA TRP A 127 7.88 16.06 16.98
C TRP A 127 6.95 17.24 16.66
N LEU A 128 5.92 17.47 17.48
CA LEU A 128 5.02 18.62 17.39
C LEU A 128 5.29 19.62 18.51
N VAL A 129 5.07 20.90 18.21
CA VAL A 129 5.08 21.99 19.18
C VAL A 129 3.76 22.02 19.97
N ASN A 130 3.79 22.60 21.16
CA ASN A 130 2.65 22.81 22.05
C ASN A 130 1.95 21.54 22.55
N VAL A 131 2.62 20.39 22.48
CA VAL A 131 2.08 19.14 23.04
C VAL A 131 2.22 19.17 24.56
N LYS A 132 1.10 18.94 25.26
CA LYS A 132 1.06 18.92 26.73
C LYS A 132 1.88 17.74 27.25
N CYS A 133 2.65 17.99 28.30
CA CYS A 133 3.42 16.99 29.02
C CYS A 133 2.78 16.72 30.38
N ASN A 134 3.04 15.54 30.96
CA ASN A 134 2.55 15.16 32.29
C ASN A 134 3.08 16.04 33.43
N CYS A 135 4.11 16.85 33.17
CA CYS A 135 4.68 17.83 34.10
C CYS A 135 4.05 19.23 33.97
N GLU A 136 2.85 19.32 33.39
CA GLU A 136 2.07 20.55 33.07
C GLU A 136 2.71 21.50 32.04
N GLY A 137 3.98 21.30 31.71
CA GLY A 137 4.68 21.99 30.63
C GLY A 137 4.19 21.57 29.25
N LYS A 138 4.70 22.26 28.22
CA LYS A 138 4.41 21.96 26.81
C LYS A 138 5.69 21.86 26.01
N THR A 139 5.69 21.10 24.93
CA THR A 139 6.84 21.04 24.02
C THR A 139 7.01 22.39 23.30
N SER A 140 8.15 23.04 23.47
CA SER A 140 8.40 24.37 22.87
C SER A 140 9.86 24.62 22.52
N LYS A 141 10.81 24.00 23.24
CA LYS A 141 12.25 24.17 23.00
C LYS A 141 12.69 23.27 21.85
N GLU A 142 13.15 23.87 20.76
CA GLU A 142 13.60 23.12 19.58
C GLU A 142 14.90 22.37 19.89
N ILE A 143 14.94 21.10 19.48
CA ILE A 143 16.14 20.26 19.51
C ILE A 143 16.21 19.50 18.18
N PHE A 144 17.42 19.15 17.77
CA PHE A 144 17.66 18.34 16.58
C PHE A 144 18.24 17.01 17.02
N SER A 145 17.76 15.89 16.48
CA SER A 145 18.46 14.62 16.70
C SER A 145 19.78 14.63 15.93
N ASP A 146 20.84 14.14 16.56
CA ASP A 146 22.15 14.00 15.94
C ASP A 146 22.05 12.96 14.82
N VAL A 147 21.88 13.43 13.59
CA VAL A 147 21.97 12.58 12.41
C VAL A 147 23.45 12.47 12.08
N GLY A 148 24.10 11.42 12.58
CA GLY A 148 25.48 11.13 12.23
C GLY A 148 25.60 10.94 10.72
N ASN A 149 26.44 11.74 10.06
CA ASN A 149 26.78 11.53 8.66
C ASN A 149 27.45 10.16 8.48
N PRO A 150 27.25 9.48 7.34
CA PRO A 150 28.01 8.29 7.03
C PRO A 150 29.51 8.60 7.19
N THR A 151 30.19 7.79 8.00
CA THR A 151 31.56 8.05 8.48
C THR A 151 32.62 7.88 7.39
N ASN A 152 32.28 7.26 6.26
CA ASN A 152 33.08 7.18 5.05
C ASN A 152 32.20 6.90 3.81
N ASP A 153 32.75 7.15 2.61
CA ASP A 153 32.06 6.92 1.33
C ASP A 153 31.68 5.45 1.06
N TYR A 154 32.22 4.51 1.85
CA TYR A 154 31.97 3.08 1.72
C TYR A 154 30.67 2.63 2.41
N LEU A 155 30.20 3.37 3.43
CA LEU A 155 28.92 3.10 4.08
C LEU A 155 27.85 4.03 3.48
N GLY A 156 27.00 3.49 2.60
CA GLY A 156 25.78 4.18 2.20
C GLY A 156 24.70 4.13 3.29
N VAL A 157 23.56 4.73 3.00
CA VAL A 157 22.43 4.86 3.93
C VAL A 157 21.91 3.48 4.32
N PHE A 158 21.64 2.62 3.33
CA PHE A 158 21.23 1.24 3.53
C PHE A 158 22.24 0.25 2.95
N ILE A 159 22.86 0.60 1.81
CA ILE A 159 23.75 -0.28 1.04
C ILE A 159 25.21 0.19 1.11
N LYS A 160 26.14 -0.75 1.09
CA LYS A 160 27.57 -0.46 0.95
C LYS A 160 27.92 0.12 -0.42
N GLY A 161 28.84 1.06 -0.42
CA GLY A 161 29.48 1.60 -1.60
C GLY A 161 30.58 0.72 -2.19
N GLY A 162 31.25 1.25 -3.22
CA GLY A 162 32.35 0.58 -3.90
C GLY A 162 31.91 -0.44 -4.94
N ILE A 163 30.61 -0.60 -5.16
CA ILE A 163 30.04 -1.37 -6.26
C ILE A 163 28.92 -0.59 -6.95
N GLU A 164 28.75 -0.87 -8.24
CA GLU A 164 27.59 -0.45 -9.02
C GLU A 164 26.50 -1.53 -8.92
N PHE A 165 25.27 -1.15 -9.24
CA PHE A 165 24.09 -2.02 -9.25
C PHE A 165 23.41 -1.94 -10.61
N ILE A 166 22.86 -3.07 -11.05
CA ILE A 166 22.01 -3.15 -12.24
C ILE A 166 20.56 -3.12 -11.78
N ILE A 167 19.77 -2.23 -12.37
CA ILE A 167 18.38 -1.99 -12.01
C ILE A 167 17.55 -2.20 -13.27
N SER A 168 16.71 -3.23 -13.32
CA SER A 168 15.84 -3.45 -14.47
C SER A 168 14.75 -2.38 -14.57
N ASP A 169 14.14 -2.25 -15.74
CA ASP A 169 12.99 -1.34 -15.97
C ASP A 169 11.85 -1.55 -14.98
N ASP A 170 11.64 -2.79 -14.52
CA ASP A 170 10.67 -3.17 -13.49
C ASP A 170 11.22 -3.15 -12.05
N LEU A 171 12.28 -2.37 -11.80
CA LEU A 171 12.91 -2.06 -10.50
C LEU A 171 13.48 -3.25 -9.72
N ARG A 172 13.89 -4.34 -10.39
CA ARG A 172 14.72 -5.37 -9.75
C ARG A 172 16.14 -4.84 -9.64
N VAL A 173 16.71 -4.91 -8.43
CA VAL A 173 18.08 -4.46 -8.14
C VAL A 173 18.99 -5.68 -7.98
N LEU A 174 20.04 -5.72 -8.78
CA LEU A 174 21.05 -6.78 -8.81
C LEU A 174 22.44 -6.17 -8.57
N PRO A 175 23.37 -6.90 -7.93
CA PRO A 175 24.77 -6.48 -7.89
C PRO A 175 25.32 -6.30 -9.31
N GLY A 176 26.08 -5.22 -9.52
CA GLY A 176 26.73 -4.90 -10.78
C GLY A 176 27.73 -5.97 -11.17
N SER A 177 27.35 -6.82 -12.12
CA SER A 177 28.21 -7.84 -12.70
C SER A 177 27.83 -8.07 -14.16
N PRO A 178 28.80 -8.23 -15.07
CA PRO A 178 28.52 -8.55 -16.47
C PRO A 178 27.61 -9.78 -16.63
N ILE A 179 27.73 -10.78 -15.75
CA ILE A 179 26.90 -11.99 -15.80
C ILE A 179 25.43 -11.68 -15.46
N SER A 180 25.18 -10.82 -14.46
CA SER A 180 23.83 -10.38 -14.09
C SER A 180 23.16 -9.64 -15.24
N LEU A 181 23.94 -8.81 -15.94
CA LEU A 181 23.45 -8.06 -17.09
C LEU A 181 23.12 -8.98 -18.28
N VAL A 182 23.98 -9.95 -18.59
CA VAL A 182 23.73 -10.96 -19.63
C VAL A 182 22.50 -11.80 -19.31
N GLN A 183 22.33 -12.21 -18.05
CA GLN A 183 21.15 -12.95 -17.60
C GLN A 183 19.88 -12.12 -17.78
N LEU A 184 19.89 -10.84 -17.38
CA LEU A 184 18.77 -9.92 -17.57
C LEU A 184 18.41 -9.78 -19.06
N PHE A 185 19.40 -9.64 -19.95
CA PHE A 185 19.16 -9.60 -21.39
C PHE A 185 18.52 -10.88 -21.91
N SER A 186 19.03 -12.04 -21.50
CA SER A 186 18.49 -13.35 -21.87
C SER A 186 17.03 -13.52 -21.41
N ASP A 187 16.73 -13.13 -20.16
CA ASP A 187 15.38 -13.20 -19.58
C ASP A 187 14.38 -12.32 -20.32
N LEU A 188 14.86 -11.20 -20.90
CA LEU A 188 14.07 -10.28 -21.72
C LEU A 188 14.05 -10.65 -23.21
N GLY A 189 14.74 -11.72 -23.62
CA GLY A 189 14.76 -12.23 -25.00
C GLY A 189 15.72 -11.51 -25.94
N TYR A 190 16.71 -10.78 -25.42
CA TYR A 190 17.76 -10.15 -26.23
C TYR A 190 18.90 -11.14 -26.50
N ASN A 191 19.16 -11.39 -27.79
CA ASN A 191 20.27 -12.25 -28.24
C ASN A 191 21.51 -11.44 -28.68
N HIS A 192 21.34 -10.15 -28.99
CA HIS A 192 22.40 -9.27 -29.50
C HIS A 192 22.22 -7.84 -28.98
N MET A 193 23.34 -7.10 -28.91
CA MET A 193 23.40 -5.73 -28.36
C MET A 193 23.24 -4.63 -29.41
N ASN A 194 22.96 -4.99 -30.67
CA ASN A 194 23.09 -4.10 -31.83
C ASN A 194 22.14 -2.87 -31.82
N HIS A 195 21.09 -2.90 -30.99
CA HIS A 195 20.11 -1.81 -30.86
C HIS A 195 20.10 -1.20 -29.45
N ILE A 196 21.11 -1.52 -28.63
CA ILE A 196 21.22 -1.06 -27.26
C ILE A 196 22.23 0.07 -27.22
N ARG A 197 21.80 1.22 -26.70
CA ARG A 197 22.69 2.37 -26.46
C ARG A 197 22.72 2.75 -24.99
N GLU A 198 23.79 3.43 -24.62
CA GLU A 198 23.95 4.00 -23.29
C GLU A 198 23.46 5.45 -23.27
N MET A 199 22.84 5.86 -22.17
CA MET A 199 22.41 7.24 -21.94
C MET A 199 22.66 7.64 -20.50
N PHE A 200 23.43 8.69 -20.29
CA PHE A 200 23.71 9.23 -18.97
C PHE A 200 22.69 10.31 -18.62
N VAL A 201 22.11 10.23 -17.44
CA VAL A 201 21.16 11.22 -16.91
C VAL A 201 21.51 11.60 -15.48
N GLU A 202 21.22 12.85 -15.11
CA GLU A 202 21.33 13.35 -13.73
C GLU A 202 19.94 13.41 -13.11
N VAL A 203 19.68 12.55 -12.13
CA VAL A 203 18.37 12.37 -11.52
C VAL A 203 18.24 13.31 -10.32
N GLY A 204 17.32 14.27 -10.42
CA GLY A 204 16.97 15.19 -9.34
C GLY A 204 15.72 14.75 -8.59
N LYS A 205 15.21 15.63 -7.73
CA LYS A 205 14.07 15.33 -6.86
C LYS A 205 12.80 15.06 -7.66
N GLU A 206 12.57 15.82 -8.73
CA GLU A 206 11.39 15.68 -9.57
C GLU A 206 11.33 14.29 -10.24
N GLU A 207 12.44 13.83 -10.82
CA GLU A 207 12.50 12.50 -11.43
C GLU A 207 12.33 11.38 -10.38
N ILE A 208 12.88 11.54 -9.17
CA ILE A 208 12.72 10.56 -8.09
C ILE A 208 11.27 10.48 -7.61
N LEU A 209 10.59 11.61 -7.43
CA LEU A 209 9.18 11.63 -7.04
C LEU A 209 8.30 10.95 -8.10
N ARG A 210 8.58 11.24 -9.38
CA ARG A 210 7.91 10.58 -10.48
C ARG A 210 8.18 9.08 -10.50
N LEU A 211 9.41 8.66 -10.22
CA LEU A 211 9.80 7.26 -10.16
C LEU A 211 9.14 6.52 -8.99
N LEU A 212 9.02 7.15 -7.82
CA LEU A 212 8.27 6.64 -6.68
C LEU A 212 6.81 6.38 -7.07
N ILE A 213 6.17 7.34 -7.74
CA ILE A 213 4.81 7.19 -8.23
C ILE A 213 4.73 6.04 -9.25
N CYS A 214 5.54 6.06 -10.31
CA CYS A 214 5.54 5.01 -11.33
C CYS A 214 5.82 3.62 -10.75
N SER A 215 6.63 3.52 -9.68
CA SER A 215 6.88 2.24 -9.01
C SER A 215 5.61 1.59 -8.45
N LEU A 216 4.59 2.39 -8.11
CA LEU A 216 3.33 1.91 -7.54
C LEU A 216 2.29 1.55 -8.59
N ILE A 217 2.40 2.08 -9.82
CA ILE A 217 1.32 2.01 -10.82
C ILE A 217 1.73 1.45 -12.19
N SER A 218 3.02 1.46 -12.52
CA SER A 218 3.57 1.08 -13.83
C SER A 218 4.28 -0.27 -13.79
N LYS A 219 4.36 -0.92 -14.96
CA LYS A 219 5.22 -2.09 -15.23
C LYS A 219 6.61 -1.72 -15.76
N SER A 220 6.81 -0.46 -16.16
CA SER A 220 8.05 0.03 -16.79
C SER A 220 8.41 1.43 -16.28
N PRO A 221 8.60 1.61 -14.96
CA PRO A 221 8.81 2.90 -14.34
C PRO A 221 10.04 3.66 -14.86
N LEU A 222 11.16 3.00 -15.17
CA LEU A 222 12.34 3.71 -15.72
C LEU A 222 12.04 4.26 -17.12
N THR A 223 11.39 3.47 -17.97
CA THR A 223 10.93 3.91 -19.30
C THR A 223 9.98 5.10 -19.20
N GLU A 224 9.01 5.08 -18.29
CA GLU A 224 8.04 6.16 -18.12
C GLU A 224 8.63 7.47 -17.61
N VAL A 225 9.65 7.39 -16.76
CA VAL A 225 10.33 8.57 -16.21
C VAL A 225 11.30 9.17 -17.23
N PHE A 226 12.12 8.33 -17.86
CA PHE A 226 13.27 8.82 -18.64
C PHE A 226 13.04 8.88 -20.14
N ILE A 227 12.07 8.13 -20.69
CA ILE A 227 11.74 8.12 -22.12
C ILE A 227 10.38 8.78 -22.38
N ASN A 228 9.31 8.33 -21.71
CA ASN A 228 7.93 8.74 -21.99
C ASN A 228 7.42 9.85 -21.06
N LYS A 229 8.11 11.00 -21.08
CA LYS A 229 7.89 12.12 -20.14
C LYS A 229 6.45 12.67 -20.08
N GLN A 230 5.56 12.41 -21.04
CA GLN A 230 4.14 12.83 -20.99
C GLN A 230 3.10 11.75 -20.62
N ALA A 231 3.45 10.45 -20.53
CA ALA A 231 2.48 9.36 -20.74
C ALA A 231 1.86 8.68 -19.50
N ILE A 232 1.94 9.25 -18.29
CA ILE A 232 1.36 8.56 -17.09
C ILE A 232 -0.18 8.50 -17.15
N VAL A 233 -0.83 9.24 -18.07
CA VAL A 233 -2.28 9.50 -17.96
C VAL A 233 -3.19 8.45 -18.61
N ASP A 234 -2.81 7.65 -19.62
CA ASP A 234 -3.88 6.95 -20.39
C ASP A 234 -3.76 5.44 -20.68
N ASN A 235 -2.61 4.75 -20.70
CA ASN A 235 -2.57 3.38 -21.31
C ASN A 235 -1.74 2.27 -20.65
N ASN A 236 -0.93 2.52 -19.60
CA ASN A 236 0.02 1.53 -19.05
C ASN A 236 -0.25 1.10 -17.60
N ILE A 237 -1.44 1.43 -17.09
CA ILE A 237 -1.90 1.03 -15.76
C ILE A 237 -1.97 -0.51 -15.72
N MET A 238 -1.36 -1.13 -14.70
CA MET A 238 -1.53 -2.56 -14.48
C MET A 238 -3.02 -2.93 -14.40
N THR A 239 -3.49 -3.69 -15.39
CA THR A 239 -4.73 -4.45 -15.28
C THR A 239 -4.44 -5.75 -14.53
N GLU A 240 -5.15 -5.88 -13.40
CA GLU A 240 -5.35 -7.05 -12.53
C GLU A 240 -4.11 -7.87 -12.10
N PRO A 241 -3.75 -7.88 -10.80
CA PRO A 241 -2.97 -8.96 -10.26
C PRO A 241 -3.80 -10.25 -10.32
N ARG A 242 -3.21 -11.32 -10.83
CA ARG A 242 -3.79 -12.67 -10.71
C ARG A 242 -3.86 -13.00 -9.23
N ILE A 243 -5.08 -13.11 -8.70
CA ILE A 243 -5.36 -13.57 -7.33
C ILE A 243 -4.74 -14.96 -7.18
N SER A 244 -3.51 -15.02 -6.66
CA SER A 244 -2.94 -16.27 -6.18
C SER A 244 -3.50 -16.51 -4.78
N GLN A 245 -4.01 -17.72 -4.57
CA GLN A 245 -4.70 -18.14 -3.36
C GLN A 245 -3.81 -18.01 -2.12
N VAL A 246 -3.87 -16.87 -1.42
CA VAL A 246 -3.37 -16.75 -0.02
C VAL A 246 -4.51 -16.96 0.98
N PHE A 247 -5.44 -17.86 0.64
CA PHE A 247 -6.56 -18.23 1.51
C PHE A 247 -6.25 -19.55 2.22
N ALA A 248 -5.42 -19.51 3.27
CA ALA A 248 -5.32 -20.68 4.15
C ALA A 248 -4.87 -20.41 5.60
N GLU A 249 -3.99 -19.47 5.91
CA GLU A 249 -3.19 -19.63 7.15
C GLU A 249 -3.23 -18.49 8.18
N LEU A 250 -4.26 -17.63 8.22
CA LEU A 250 -4.33 -16.54 9.21
C LEU A 250 -5.53 -16.61 10.15
N ARG A 251 -6.02 -17.83 10.46
CA ARG A 251 -6.90 -18.02 11.61
C ARG A 251 -6.05 -18.17 12.88
N THR A 252 -5.68 -17.06 13.50
CA THR A 252 -5.16 -17.09 14.87
C THR A 252 -5.88 -16.08 15.76
N VAL A 253 -6.72 -16.64 16.64
CA VAL A 253 -6.86 -16.41 18.08
C VAL A 253 -6.85 -14.95 18.55
N PHE A 254 -8.05 -14.45 18.88
CA PHE A 254 -8.42 -13.15 19.47
C PHE A 254 -8.11 -11.90 18.62
N SER A 255 -8.82 -11.70 17.50
CA SER A 255 -8.91 -10.37 16.90
C SER A 255 -10.11 -9.61 17.46
N ARG A 256 -9.91 -8.36 17.88
CA ARG A 256 -11.01 -7.41 18.04
C ARG A 256 -11.74 -7.32 16.70
N GLU A 257 -13.06 -7.49 16.72
CA GLU A 257 -13.90 -7.32 15.55
C GLU A 257 -14.41 -5.87 15.51
N ILE A 258 -14.35 -5.24 14.33
CA ILE A 258 -14.93 -3.93 14.10
C ILE A 258 -16.22 -4.12 13.31
N ASN A 259 -17.33 -3.59 13.83
CA ASN A 259 -18.63 -3.68 13.20
C ASN A 259 -18.90 -2.45 12.33
N MET A 260 -19.60 -2.65 11.22
CA MET A 260 -20.15 -1.57 10.40
C MET A 260 -21.45 -2.01 9.75
N LYS A 261 -22.27 -1.03 9.39
CA LYS A 261 -23.53 -1.27 8.67
C LYS A 261 -23.34 -0.93 7.22
N LEU A 262 -23.62 -1.88 6.34
CA LEU A 262 -23.71 -1.63 4.91
C LEU A 262 -25.13 -1.20 4.56
N ILE A 263 -25.23 -0.10 3.83
CA ILE A 263 -26.47 0.36 3.23
C ILE A 263 -26.41 0.00 1.75
N LEU A 264 -27.36 -0.82 1.29
CA LEU A 264 -27.37 -1.39 -0.06
C LEU A 264 -28.71 -1.19 -0.76
N SER A 265 -28.68 -1.20 -2.10
CA SER A 265 -29.85 -1.22 -2.96
C SER A 265 -30.17 -2.65 -3.35
N LYS A 266 -31.36 -3.13 -2.98
CA LYS A 266 -31.84 -4.50 -3.27
C LYS A 266 -31.94 -4.73 -4.77
N SER A 267 -32.59 -3.84 -5.50
CA SER A 267 -32.82 -3.96 -6.94
C SER A 267 -31.52 -3.92 -7.75
N ARG A 268 -30.54 -3.11 -7.32
CA ARG A 268 -29.25 -2.98 -8.01
C ARG A 268 -28.21 -3.97 -7.51
N ASN A 269 -28.47 -4.66 -6.39
CA ASN A 269 -27.50 -5.47 -5.66
C ASN A 269 -26.16 -4.72 -5.44
N LYS A 270 -26.22 -3.43 -5.09
CA LYS A 270 -25.05 -2.55 -4.96
C LYS A 270 -24.98 -1.94 -3.56
N ILE A 271 -23.79 -1.91 -2.96
CA ILE A 271 -23.53 -1.13 -1.75
C ILE A 271 -23.52 0.35 -2.10
N LEU A 272 -24.34 1.13 -1.40
CA LEU A 272 -24.48 2.57 -1.58
C LEU A 272 -23.43 3.31 -0.76
N TYR A 273 -23.35 2.96 0.53
CA TYR A 273 -22.33 3.45 1.46
C TYR A 273 -22.32 2.53 2.69
N ALA A 274 -21.37 2.77 3.59
CA ALA A 274 -21.37 2.18 4.91
C ALA A 274 -21.53 3.23 6.00
N GLU A 275 -22.32 2.89 7.02
CA GLU A 275 -22.32 3.62 8.29
C GLU A 275 -21.32 2.95 9.21
N ALA A 276 -20.35 3.74 9.67
CA ALA A 276 -19.20 3.27 10.42
C ALA A 276 -18.98 4.11 11.67
N GLU A 277 -18.66 3.43 12.76
CA GLU A 277 -18.27 4.07 14.01
C GLU A 277 -16.82 4.60 13.92
N ASP A 278 -16.50 5.48 14.87
CA ASP A 278 -15.15 6.01 15.13
C ASP A 278 -14.04 4.94 15.10
N SER A 279 -14.30 3.72 15.60
CA SER A 279 -13.34 2.62 15.61
C SER A 279 -12.90 2.18 14.20
N PHE A 280 -13.84 2.04 13.27
CA PHE A 280 -13.55 1.69 11.88
C PHE A 280 -12.89 2.84 11.13
N VAL A 281 -13.33 4.08 11.37
CA VAL A 281 -12.73 5.25 10.71
C VAL A 281 -11.31 5.50 11.20
N ASP A 282 -11.03 5.30 12.48
CA ASP A 282 -9.67 5.31 13.01
C ASP A 282 -8.78 4.27 12.32
N PHE A 283 -9.31 3.06 12.13
CA PHE A 283 -8.63 2.01 11.37
C PHE A 283 -8.38 2.43 9.91
N LEU A 284 -9.37 2.98 9.20
CA LEU A 284 -9.16 3.48 7.83
C LEU A 284 -8.10 4.57 7.78
N PHE A 285 -8.22 5.60 8.62
CA PHE A 285 -7.26 6.71 8.67
C PHE A 285 -5.83 6.23 8.97
N SER A 286 -5.67 5.16 9.76
CA SER A 286 -4.35 4.58 10.04
C SER A 286 -3.58 4.17 8.79
N PHE A 287 -4.25 3.85 7.67
CA PHE A 287 -3.61 3.50 6.41
C PHE A 287 -2.68 4.60 5.88
N LEU A 288 -3.00 5.87 6.15
CA LEU A 288 -2.16 6.99 5.75
C LEU A 288 -0.79 6.97 6.46
N THR A 289 -0.70 6.33 7.63
CA THR A 289 0.51 6.24 8.44
C THR A 289 1.39 5.04 8.09
N PHE A 290 0.91 4.12 7.25
CA PHE A 290 1.61 2.86 6.96
C PHE A 290 2.65 3.05 5.86
N PRO A 291 3.92 2.68 6.12
CA PRO A 291 4.92 2.56 5.07
C PRO A 291 4.59 1.46 4.08
N ILE A 292 5.00 1.65 2.82
CA ILE A 292 4.81 0.67 1.76
C ILE A 292 5.38 -0.71 2.13
N GLY A 293 6.62 -0.78 2.62
CA GLY A 293 7.30 -2.03 2.97
C GLY A 293 6.54 -2.82 4.04
N SER A 294 5.98 -2.13 5.04
CA SER A 294 5.13 -2.75 6.06
C SER A 294 3.88 -3.37 5.46
N VAL A 295 3.23 -2.66 4.52
CA VAL A 295 2.07 -3.18 3.77
C VAL A 295 2.46 -4.40 2.95
N ILE A 296 3.53 -4.32 2.16
CA ILE A 296 4.00 -5.45 1.32
C ILE A 296 4.35 -6.68 2.18
N THR A 297 5.02 -6.48 3.33
CA THR A 297 5.33 -7.56 4.28
C THR A 297 4.06 -8.23 4.79
N THR A 298 3.03 -7.45 5.12
CA THR A 298 1.74 -7.99 5.56
C THR A 298 1.05 -8.80 4.47
N LEU A 299 1.27 -8.44 3.21
CA LEU A 299 0.80 -9.14 2.02
C LEU A 299 1.79 -10.21 1.52
N LYS A 300 2.74 -10.63 2.36
CA LYS A 300 3.74 -11.68 2.08
C LYS A 300 4.55 -11.43 0.79
N GLY A 301 4.90 -10.18 0.51
CA GLY A 301 5.73 -9.81 -0.64
C GLY A 301 4.98 -9.67 -1.97
N ILE A 302 3.65 -9.75 -1.96
CA ILE A 302 2.81 -9.66 -3.17
C ILE A 302 1.71 -8.62 -2.90
N SER A 303 2.05 -7.35 -3.09
CA SER A 303 1.09 -6.25 -2.96
C SER A 303 0.38 -5.90 -4.25
N GLY A 304 0.75 -6.45 -5.40
CA GLY A 304 0.10 -6.13 -6.68
C GLY A 304 0.22 -4.66 -7.11
N LEU A 305 1.10 -3.89 -6.45
CA LEU A 305 1.37 -2.48 -6.74
C LEU A 305 2.53 -2.37 -7.74
N GLY A 306 2.22 -2.06 -8.99
CA GLY A 306 3.20 -1.78 -10.04
C GLY A 306 4.45 -2.66 -9.99
N CYS A 307 5.61 -2.02 -9.83
CA CYS A 307 6.92 -2.66 -9.72
C CYS A 307 7.50 -2.64 -8.29
N ILE A 308 6.79 -2.09 -7.30
CA ILE A 308 7.36 -1.96 -5.94
C ILE A 308 7.55 -3.32 -5.25
N ASP A 309 6.78 -4.34 -5.64
CA ASP A 309 6.98 -5.73 -5.20
C ASP A 309 8.34 -6.28 -5.66
N ASN A 310 8.80 -5.91 -6.85
CA ASN A 310 10.12 -6.31 -7.34
C ASN A 310 11.24 -5.64 -6.55
N LEU A 311 11.04 -4.39 -6.14
CA LEU A 311 11.98 -3.67 -5.30
C LEU A 311 12.06 -4.33 -3.91
N TYR A 312 10.91 -4.65 -3.31
CA TYR A 312 10.84 -5.39 -2.05
C TYR A 312 11.55 -6.76 -2.14
N LYS A 313 11.28 -7.52 -3.20
CA LYS A 313 11.99 -8.80 -3.46
C LYS A 313 13.48 -8.61 -3.63
N SER A 314 13.91 -7.53 -4.28
CA SER A 314 15.34 -7.21 -4.40
C SER A 314 15.98 -7.02 -3.03
N VAL A 315 15.31 -6.36 -2.09
CA VAL A 315 15.81 -6.27 -0.70
C VAL A 315 15.90 -7.65 -0.04
N MET A 316 14.93 -8.55 -0.26
CA MET A 316 14.96 -9.91 0.30
C MET A 316 16.09 -10.77 -0.29
N ASP A 317 16.27 -10.72 -1.61
CA ASP A 317 17.16 -11.60 -2.36
C ASP A 317 18.61 -11.13 -2.31
N LEU A 318 18.83 -9.83 -2.11
CA LEU A 318 20.16 -9.25 -1.98
C LEU A 318 20.82 -9.79 -0.71
N GLY A 319 22.00 -10.40 -0.84
CA GLY A 319 22.73 -10.94 0.30
C GLY A 319 23.14 -9.86 1.32
N SER A 320 23.19 -10.23 2.61
CA SER A 320 23.48 -9.31 3.71
C SER A 320 24.84 -8.60 3.58
N GLN A 321 25.77 -9.13 2.79
CA GLN A 321 27.07 -8.52 2.52
C GLN A 321 26.96 -7.15 1.86
N TRP A 322 25.88 -6.91 1.10
CA TRP A 322 25.65 -5.68 0.35
C TRP A 322 25.07 -4.55 1.21
N PHE A 323 24.48 -4.87 2.36
CA PHE A 323 23.93 -3.86 3.27
C PHE A 323 25.00 -3.29 4.20
N SER A 324 24.91 -2.00 4.51
CA SER A 324 25.81 -1.33 5.47
C SER A 324 25.78 -2.02 6.83
N PHE A 325 24.59 -2.47 7.26
CA PHE A 325 24.38 -3.31 8.43
C PHE A 325 23.32 -4.37 8.12
N SER A 326 23.47 -5.58 8.67
CA SER A 326 22.50 -6.68 8.48
C SER A 326 21.09 -6.31 8.95
N SER A 327 20.98 -5.42 9.95
CA SER A 327 19.70 -4.91 10.43
C SER A 327 18.94 -4.05 9.41
N TYR A 328 19.62 -3.42 8.44
CA TYR A 328 18.94 -2.54 7.48
C TYR A 328 18.06 -3.31 6.50
N GLN A 329 18.43 -4.53 6.15
CA GLN A 329 17.58 -5.38 5.33
C GLN A 329 16.22 -5.61 6.01
N ASN A 330 16.22 -6.01 7.28
CA ASN A 330 15.00 -6.21 8.05
C ASN A 330 14.19 -4.92 8.21
N ARG A 331 14.87 -3.78 8.45
CA ARG A 331 14.23 -2.46 8.56
C ARG A 331 13.57 -2.00 7.26
N LEU A 332 14.14 -2.30 6.10
CA LEU A 332 13.56 -1.96 4.81
C LEU A 332 12.37 -2.86 4.46
N LEU A 333 12.46 -4.15 4.78
CA LEU A 333 11.36 -5.09 4.56
C LEU A 333 10.18 -4.76 5.47
N ASN A 334 10.42 -4.55 6.76
CA ASN A 334 9.36 -4.24 7.71
C ASN A 334 9.70 -3.01 8.56
N PRO A 335 9.59 -1.79 8.00
CA PRO A 335 9.89 -0.55 8.71
C PRO A 335 8.89 -0.24 9.85
N GLY A 336 7.80 -1.02 9.98
CA GLY A 336 6.77 -0.81 10.99
C GLY A 336 5.95 0.44 10.73
N VAL A 337 5.45 1.08 11.78
CA VAL A 337 4.81 2.40 11.73
C VAL A 337 5.60 3.33 12.63
N ALA A 338 5.70 4.61 12.27
CA ALA A 338 6.46 5.55 13.08
C ALA A 338 5.98 5.57 14.54
N PRO A 339 6.89 5.80 15.50
CA PRO A 339 6.54 5.88 16.92
C PRO A 339 5.37 6.84 17.13
N LYS A 340 4.40 6.43 17.94
CA LYS A 340 3.19 7.23 18.27
C LYS A 340 2.32 7.62 17.05
N HIS A 341 2.49 6.97 15.90
CA HIS A 341 1.56 7.03 14.77
C HIS A 341 0.62 5.81 14.72
N LYS A 342 0.96 4.73 15.44
CA LYS A 342 0.13 3.52 15.57
C LYS A 342 -1.28 3.86 16.05
N CYS A 343 -2.27 3.19 15.46
CA CYS A 343 -3.68 3.34 15.84
C CYS A 343 -4.09 2.30 16.90
N GLN A 344 -4.97 2.67 17.82
CA GLN A 344 -5.53 1.75 18.83
C GLN A 344 -6.36 0.63 18.19
N ASN A 345 -7.05 0.96 17.09
CA ASN A 345 -7.96 0.07 16.36
C ASN A 345 -7.26 -0.58 15.16
N GLU A 346 -5.92 -0.63 15.16
CA GLU A 346 -5.14 -1.23 14.09
C GLU A 346 -5.27 -2.76 14.09
N LEU A 347 -5.79 -3.29 12.99
CA LEU A 347 -5.99 -4.74 12.82
C LEU A 347 -4.78 -5.44 12.17
N LEU A 348 -3.76 -4.69 11.74
CA LEU A 348 -2.59 -5.21 11.04
C LEU A 348 -1.41 -5.51 11.99
N PRO A 349 -0.63 -6.57 11.74
CA PRO A 349 0.44 -7.01 12.63
C PRO A 349 1.74 -6.22 12.42
N PHE A 350 1.70 -4.89 12.47
CA PHE A 350 2.93 -4.11 12.38
C PHE A 350 3.71 -4.17 13.68
N PHE A 351 4.93 -4.70 13.57
CA PHE A 351 5.94 -4.61 14.61
C PHE A 351 6.51 -3.20 14.62
N VAL A 352 6.51 -2.56 15.78
CA VAL A 352 7.24 -1.31 15.98
C VAL A 352 8.53 -1.71 16.68
N GLU A 353 9.61 -1.92 15.93
CA GLU A 353 10.94 -1.93 16.54
C GLU A 353 11.25 -0.50 16.97
N LEU A 354 11.19 -0.22 18.27
CA LEU A 354 11.56 1.06 18.82
C LEU A 354 13.02 1.01 19.27
N PRO A 355 13.94 1.78 18.64
CA PRO A 355 15.04 2.34 19.40
C PRO A 355 14.45 3.23 20.50
N ASP A 356 15.15 3.27 21.63
CA ASP A 356 14.75 3.82 22.92
C ASP A 356 14.13 5.24 22.82
N HIS A 357 12.81 5.31 22.62
CA HIS A 357 12.01 6.54 22.60
C HIS A 357 11.24 6.73 23.90
N ASN A 358 11.77 6.24 25.03
CA ASN A 358 11.13 6.26 26.36
C ASN A 358 10.63 7.64 26.84
N ARG A 359 10.93 8.72 26.12
CA ARG A 359 10.54 10.10 26.41
C ARG A 359 9.70 10.77 25.31
N LEU A 360 9.34 10.04 24.26
CA LEU A 360 8.50 10.54 23.19
C LEU A 360 7.03 10.44 23.62
N ILE A 361 6.38 11.58 23.79
CA ILE A 361 4.96 11.64 24.19
C ILE A 361 4.06 11.43 22.97
N ASP A 362 2.90 10.81 23.18
CA ASP A 362 1.88 10.74 22.13
C ASP A 362 1.24 12.13 22.01
N PRO A 363 1.28 12.80 20.84
CA PRO A 363 0.66 14.11 20.67
C PRO A 363 -0.85 14.13 20.84
N ARG A 364 -1.46 12.94 20.88
CA ARG A 364 -2.88 12.72 21.09
C ARG A 364 -3.23 12.61 22.57
N ASP A 365 -2.26 12.50 23.48
CA ASP A 365 -2.53 12.40 24.92
C ASP A 365 -3.02 13.75 25.49
N ILE A 366 -4.22 13.73 26.07
CA ILE A 366 -4.88 14.91 26.66
C ILE A 366 -4.98 14.81 28.19
N SER A 367 -4.78 13.62 28.78
CA SER A 367 -5.27 13.32 30.12
C SER A 367 -4.41 12.36 30.95
N GLY A 368 -3.33 11.79 30.41
CA GLY A 368 -2.49 10.82 31.12
C GLY A 368 -3.21 9.50 31.47
N GLY A 369 -4.45 9.31 30.99
CA GLY A 369 -5.24 8.10 31.17
C GLY A 369 -4.83 7.02 30.16
N ARG A 370 -4.72 5.76 30.61
CA ARG A 370 -4.19 4.66 29.80
C ARG A 370 -5.10 4.12 28.68
N SER A 371 -6.34 4.59 28.57
CA SER A 371 -7.40 3.92 27.80
C SER A 371 -7.65 4.47 26.39
N GLU A 372 -7.23 5.70 26.07
CA GLU A 372 -7.57 6.38 24.79
C GLU A 372 -6.36 6.67 23.88
N PHE A 373 -5.19 6.12 24.22
CA PHE A 373 -4.00 6.24 23.38
C PHE A 373 -4.22 5.58 22.01
N GLY A 374 -3.90 6.31 20.94
CA GLY A 374 -3.94 5.75 19.60
C GLY A 374 -5.17 6.06 18.76
N ARG A 375 -6.16 6.79 19.30
CA ARG A 375 -7.38 7.17 18.55
C ARG A 375 -7.17 8.42 17.71
N PHE A 376 -7.85 8.53 16.56
CA PHE A 376 -7.79 9.73 15.71
C PHE A 376 -9.07 10.55 15.77
N THR A 377 -10.22 9.89 15.85
CA THR A 377 -11.55 10.49 15.89
C THR A 377 -12.08 10.58 17.31
N LYS A 378 -12.97 11.55 17.56
CA LYS A 378 -13.66 11.64 18.85
C LYS A 378 -14.65 10.50 19.01
N SER A 379 -14.76 10.02 20.25
CA SER A 379 -15.77 9.04 20.62
C SER A 379 -16.87 9.68 21.47
N PRO A 380 -18.14 9.30 21.28
CA PRO A 380 -18.66 8.51 20.15
C PRO A 380 -18.83 9.37 18.88
N SER A 381 -18.53 8.81 17.71
CA SER A 381 -18.83 9.43 16.40
C SER A 381 -19.29 8.39 15.39
N LEU A 382 -20.14 8.84 14.46
CA LEU A 382 -20.65 8.04 13.34
C LEU A 382 -20.33 8.73 12.01
N PHE A 383 -19.98 7.93 11.02
CA PHE A 383 -19.50 8.39 9.72
C PHE A 383 -20.15 7.61 8.58
N ILE A 384 -20.19 8.25 7.42
CA ILE A 384 -20.51 7.64 6.14
C ILE A 384 -19.20 7.35 5.43
N VAL A 385 -19.02 6.12 4.96
CA VAL A 385 -17.87 5.69 4.16
C VAL A 385 -18.37 5.22 2.78
N SER A 386 -17.90 5.85 1.72
CA SER A 386 -18.22 5.47 0.34
C SER A 386 -17.37 4.29 -0.17
N ASP A 387 -17.70 3.78 -1.36
CA ASP A 387 -16.94 2.73 -2.03
C ASP A 387 -15.52 3.14 -2.46
N ASP A 388 -15.30 4.44 -2.66
CA ASP A 388 -14.02 5.05 -2.99
C ASP A 388 -13.24 5.59 -1.78
N LEU A 389 -13.60 5.12 -0.57
CA LEU A 389 -12.99 5.46 0.74
C LEU A 389 -13.10 6.94 1.16
N GLU A 390 -14.04 7.69 0.59
CA GLU A 390 -14.40 8.99 1.11
C GLU A 390 -15.13 8.82 2.46
N VAL A 391 -14.70 9.58 3.47
CA VAL A 391 -15.26 9.56 4.83
C VAL A 391 -15.91 10.90 5.14
N LYS A 392 -17.19 10.89 5.49
CA LYS A 392 -17.96 12.08 5.87
C LYS A 392 -18.60 11.89 7.24
N PRO A 393 -18.58 12.90 8.14
CA PRO A 393 -19.35 12.83 9.38
C PRO A 393 -20.84 12.61 9.10
N MET A 394 -21.49 11.71 9.83
CA MET A 394 -22.95 11.63 9.78
C MET A 394 -23.57 12.84 10.46
N CYS A 395 -24.52 13.47 9.78
CA CYS A 395 -25.43 14.47 10.32
C CYS A 395 -26.81 14.20 9.73
N SER A 396 -27.88 14.30 10.53
CA SER A 396 -29.25 13.99 10.10
C SER A 396 -29.69 14.82 8.87
N THR A 397 -29.17 16.04 8.71
CA THR A 397 -29.44 16.89 7.54
C THR A 397 -28.65 16.52 6.30
N SER A 398 -27.43 15.97 6.43
CA SER A 398 -26.61 15.53 5.29
C SER A 398 -27.03 14.15 4.76
N SER A 399 -27.54 13.27 5.63
CA SER A 399 -28.07 11.96 5.25
C SER A 399 -29.23 12.07 4.24
N PHE A 400 -30.11 13.07 4.36
CA PHE A 400 -31.19 13.30 3.40
C PHE A 400 -30.66 13.72 2.02
N GLY A 401 -29.64 14.59 1.98
CA GLY A 401 -28.96 14.99 0.75
C GLY A 401 -28.32 13.80 0.04
N LEU A 402 -27.61 12.95 0.79
CA LEU A 402 -27.01 11.73 0.26
C LEU A 402 -28.05 10.77 -0.34
N LEU A 403 -29.15 10.51 0.37
CA LEU A 403 -30.23 9.65 -0.12
C LEU A 403 -30.85 10.19 -1.43
N LYS A 404 -30.97 11.52 -1.55
CA LYS A 404 -31.42 12.18 -2.77
C LYS A 404 -30.42 12.02 -3.92
N GLU A 405 -29.12 12.14 -3.65
CA GLU A 405 -28.04 11.97 -4.64
C GLU A 405 -27.93 10.53 -5.16
N LEU A 406 -28.16 9.53 -4.32
CA LEU A 406 -28.09 8.12 -4.70
C LEU A 406 -29.15 7.72 -5.73
N ASN A 407 -30.24 8.49 -5.82
CA ASN A 407 -31.37 8.26 -6.74
C ASN A 407 -31.87 6.80 -6.69
N VAL A 408 -32.09 6.30 -5.48
CA VAL A 408 -32.63 4.96 -5.17
C VAL A 408 -33.95 5.13 -4.44
N PRO A 409 -35.01 4.39 -4.80
CA PRO A 409 -36.26 4.42 -4.05
C PRO A 409 -36.04 3.98 -2.59
N LEU A 410 -36.63 4.68 -1.62
CA LEU A 410 -36.40 4.39 -0.19
C LEU A 410 -36.77 2.95 0.21
N PHE A 411 -37.81 2.37 -0.41
CA PHE A 411 -38.21 0.98 -0.18
C PHE A 411 -37.20 -0.05 -0.71
N ASP A 412 -36.27 0.37 -1.58
CA ASP A 412 -35.23 -0.47 -2.16
C ASP A 412 -33.97 -0.53 -1.29
N ILE A 413 -33.89 0.29 -0.24
CA ILE A 413 -32.74 0.34 0.67
C ILE A 413 -32.83 -0.81 1.68
N GLU A 414 -31.70 -1.47 1.92
CA GLU A 414 -31.52 -2.52 2.92
C GLU A 414 -30.27 -2.23 3.76
N GLU A 415 -30.36 -2.57 5.05
CA GLU A 415 -29.23 -2.51 5.99
C GLU A 415 -28.70 -3.94 6.22
N LYS A 416 -27.38 -4.10 6.17
CA LYS A 416 -26.70 -5.34 6.56
C LYS A 416 -25.53 -5.04 7.48
N VAL A 417 -25.56 -5.60 8.69
CA VAL A 417 -24.44 -5.53 9.63
C VAL A 417 -23.35 -6.51 9.22
N ILE A 418 -22.11 -6.06 9.25
CA ILE A 418 -20.93 -6.90 9.01
C ILE A 418 -19.85 -6.60 10.07
N SER A 419 -19.01 -7.60 10.30
CA SER A 419 -17.93 -7.56 11.28
C SER A 419 -16.61 -7.91 10.59
N PHE A 420 -15.56 -7.14 10.86
CA PHE A 420 -14.22 -7.34 10.31
C PHE A 420 -13.23 -7.69 11.42
N GLY A 421 -12.61 -8.85 11.30
CA GLY A 421 -11.41 -9.21 12.03
C GLY A 421 -10.15 -9.02 11.19
N LYS A 422 -9.03 -9.46 11.75
CA LYS A 422 -7.71 -9.38 11.10
C LYS A 422 -7.67 -10.14 9.77
N ALA A 423 -8.31 -11.31 9.69
CA ALA A 423 -8.31 -12.14 8.49
C ALA A 423 -9.08 -11.48 7.35
N GLU A 424 -10.24 -10.88 7.66
CA GLU A 424 -11.07 -10.14 6.73
C GLU A 424 -10.33 -8.93 6.18
N VAL A 425 -9.60 -8.20 7.03
CA VAL A 425 -8.79 -7.05 6.62
C VAL A 425 -7.65 -7.46 5.69
N ILE A 426 -6.92 -8.53 5.99
CA ILE A 426 -5.82 -8.99 5.13
C ILE A 426 -6.39 -9.49 3.79
N SER A 427 -7.52 -10.19 3.82
CA SER A 427 -8.24 -10.55 2.60
C SER A 427 -8.68 -9.31 1.81
N TRP A 428 -9.16 -8.27 2.50
CA TRP A 428 -9.57 -7.01 1.88
C TRP A 428 -8.40 -6.32 1.20
N LEU A 429 -7.25 -6.19 1.88
CA LEU A 429 -6.02 -5.64 1.29
C LEU A 429 -5.54 -6.47 0.10
N ASN A 430 -5.55 -7.81 0.18
CA ASN A 430 -5.14 -8.70 -0.91
C ASN A 430 -6.06 -8.60 -2.15
N LEU A 431 -7.39 -8.63 -1.94
CA LEU A 431 -8.39 -8.51 -3.01
C LEU A 431 -8.42 -7.12 -3.65
N LYS A 432 -7.93 -6.11 -2.93
CA LYS A 432 -7.93 -4.69 -3.33
C LYS A 432 -6.53 -4.11 -3.45
N THR A 433 -5.54 -4.93 -3.75
CA THR A 433 -4.20 -4.47 -4.16
C THR A 433 -4.25 -3.51 -5.37
N ASN A 434 -5.35 -3.53 -6.13
CA ASN A 434 -5.73 -2.50 -7.12
C ASN A 434 -6.13 -1.12 -6.55
N TYR A 435 -6.31 -0.90 -5.25
CA TYR A 435 -6.87 0.36 -4.71
C TYR A 435 -5.80 1.40 -4.32
N ILE A 436 -4.59 0.96 -3.95
CA ILE A 436 -3.44 1.88 -3.82
C ILE A 436 -2.95 2.28 -5.23
N ALA A 437 -3.18 1.43 -6.23
CA ALA A 437 -2.89 1.64 -7.63
C ALA A 437 -4.18 1.65 -8.48
N LEU A 438 -4.87 2.80 -8.51
CA LEU A 438 -5.66 3.33 -9.63
C LEU A 438 -7.21 3.19 -9.58
N ASN A 439 -7.84 4.36 -9.73
CA ASN A 439 -9.09 4.65 -10.42
C ASN A 439 -10.41 4.01 -9.91
N CYS A 440 -11.11 4.70 -9.00
CA CYS A 440 -12.54 4.46 -8.76
C CYS A 440 -13.46 5.06 -9.86
N ASN A 441 -12.90 5.69 -10.90
CA ASN A 441 -13.65 6.40 -11.94
C ASN A 441 -13.49 5.76 -13.34
N GLU A 442 -13.91 4.51 -13.51
CA GLU A 442 -14.37 4.09 -14.85
C GLU A 442 -15.79 4.64 -15.10
N LYS A 443 -15.84 5.89 -15.56
CA LYS A 443 -17.03 6.50 -16.19
C LYS A 443 -17.14 6.13 -17.68
N LYS A 444 -16.67 4.95 -18.10
CA LYS A 444 -16.87 4.46 -19.47
C LYS A 444 -17.65 3.14 -19.44
N ASN A 445 -18.89 3.24 -19.95
CA ASN A 445 -19.83 2.16 -20.27
C ASN A 445 -20.49 1.48 -19.06
N ASN A 446 -21.62 2.03 -18.57
CA ASN A 446 -22.79 1.39 -17.91
C ASN A 446 -22.65 0.06 -17.12
N THR A 447 -21.47 -0.25 -16.63
CA THR A 447 -21.09 -1.46 -15.92
C THR A 447 -20.04 -1.00 -14.92
N MET A 448 -20.48 -0.20 -13.94
CA MET A 448 -19.68 0.05 -12.75
C MET A 448 -19.38 -1.31 -12.12
N ILE A 449 -18.10 -1.68 -12.09
CA ILE A 449 -17.60 -2.75 -11.22
C ILE A 449 -17.78 -2.24 -9.80
N SER A 450 -18.98 -2.46 -9.30
CA SER A 450 -19.44 -2.11 -7.97
C SER A 450 -18.65 -2.92 -6.94
N MET A 451 -18.72 -2.53 -5.66
CA MET A 451 -18.32 -3.36 -4.51
C MET A 451 -18.99 -4.74 -4.41
N THR A 452 -19.60 -5.24 -5.48
CA THR A 452 -20.11 -6.60 -5.70
C THR A 452 -19.02 -7.67 -5.80
N GLY A 453 -17.73 -7.33 -5.73
CA GLY A 453 -16.62 -8.29 -5.88
C GLY A 453 -15.90 -8.77 -4.61
N ALA A 454 -16.04 -8.09 -3.46
CA ALA A 454 -15.13 -8.34 -2.31
C ALA A 454 -15.79 -8.38 -0.92
N VAL A 455 -17.12 -8.48 -0.83
CA VAL A 455 -17.85 -8.77 0.43
C VAL A 455 -18.46 -10.18 0.43
N LEU A 456 -17.94 -11.07 -0.43
CA LEU A 456 -18.42 -12.46 -0.52
C LEU A 456 -17.28 -13.49 -0.43
N ALA A 457 -16.29 -13.24 0.45
CA ALA A 457 -15.16 -14.17 0.66
C ALA A 457 -15.03 -14.71 2.10
N THR A 458 -15.89 -14.35 3.06
CA THR A 458 -15.89 -14.95 4.42
C THR A 458 -17.20 -15.62 4.85
N GLY A 459 -18.18 -15.73 3.96
CA GLY A 459 -19.41 -16.50 4.17
C GLY A 459 -20.39 -16.23 3.02
N GLY A 460 -20.63 -17.22 2.17
CA GLY A 460 -21.12 -17.02 0.80
C GLY A 460 -22.58 -16.56 0.63
N PHE A 461 -22.87 -16.11 -0.60
CA PHE A 461 -24.13 -16.09 -1.37
C PHE A 461 -23.92 -15.07 -2.51
N ASN A 462 -23.14 -15.32 -3.58
CA ASN A 462 -23.67 -15.98 -4.79
C ASN A 462 -22.57 -16.33 -5.84
N ARG A 463 -21.51 -17.08 -5.49
CA ARG A 463 -20.59 -17.67 -6.49
C ARG A 463 -20.00 -19.01 -6.06
N ILE A 464 -20.87 -20.01 -5.91
CA ILE A 464 -20.50 -21.41 -6.22
C ILE A 464 -20.87 -21.75 -7.67
N ILE A 465 -21.74 -20.97 -8.33
CA ILE A 465 -22.23 -21.27 -9.68
C ILE A 465 -21.31 -20.76 -10.81
N ILE A 466 -20.48 -19.73 -10.58
CA ILE A 466 -19.66 -19.14 -11.66
C ILE A 466 -18.29 -19.82 -11.83
N CYS A 467 -17.67 -20.32 -10.75
CA CYS A 467 -16.48 -21.17 -10.90
C CYS A 467 -16.81 -22.60 -11.35
N PHE A 468 -18.03 -23.09 -11.10
CA PHE A 468 -18.45 -24.37 -11.66
C PHE A 468 -18.77 -24.24 -13.15
N ASN A 469 -19.41 -23.17 -13.63
CA ASN A 469 -19.71 -23.04 -15.06
C ASN A 469 -18.48 -22.81 -15.94
N SER A 470 -17.48 -22.01 -15.52
CA SER A 470 -16.25 -21.84 -16.31
C SER A 470 -15.33 -23.06 -16.24
N CYS A 471 -15.32 -23.82 -15.14
CA CYS A 471 -14.64 -25.12 -15.10
C CYS A 471 -15.43 -26.20 -15.85
N LEU A 472 -16.76 -26.16 -15.88
CA LEU A 472 -17.59 -27.12 -16.59
C LEU A 472 -17.54 -26.87 -18.11
N GLU A 473 -17.46 -25.62 -18.59
CA GLU A 473 -17.20 -25.34 -20.01
C GLU A 473 -15.78 -25.78 -20.42
N LEU A 474 -14.76 -25.56 -19.58
CA LEU A 474 -13.40 -26.07 -19.82
C LEU A 474 -13.29 -27.60 -19.69
N ILE A 475 -14.15 -28.24 -18.89
CA ILE A 475 -14.24 -29.70 -18.79
C ILE A 475 -15.07 -30.25 -19.96
N LEU A 476 -16.13 -29.59 -20.40
CA LEU A 476 -16.99 -30.01 -21.51
C LEU A 476 -16.30 -29.85 -22.86
N GLU A 477 -15.58 -28.75 -23.10
CA GLU A 477 -14.73 -28.55 -24.30
C GLU A 477 -13.58 -29.57 -24.36
N ASN A 478 -13.10 -30.07 -23.22
CA ASN A 478 -12.07 -31.10 -23.17
C ASN A 478 -12.62 -32.54 -23.15
N THR A 479 -13.86 -32.77 -22.74
CA THR A 479 -14.48 -34.11 -22.75
C THR A 479 -15.06 -34.52 -24.11
N GLU A 480 -15.33 -33.59 -25.02
CA GLU A 480 -15.67 -33.96 -26.41
C GLU A 480 -14.46 -34.45 -27.22
N ARG A 481 -13.22 -34.24 -26.74
CA ARG A 481 -12.00 -34.53 -27.52
C ARG A 481 -11.17 -35.73 -27.14
N ARG A 482 -11.47 -36.49 -26.08
CA ARG A 482 -10.87 -37.82 -25.86
C ARG A 482 -11.58 -38.58 -24.74
N GLY A 483 -12.19 -39.70 -25.11
CA GLY A 483 -12.78 -40.63 -24.17
C GLY A 483 -11.76 -41.24 -23.20
N ARG A 484 -12.23 -41.40 -21.96
CA ARG A 484 -11.81 -42.33 -20.89
C ARG A 484 -10.33 -42.35 -20.47
N LEU A 485 -10.16 -42.27 -19.15
CA LEU A 485 -8.96 -42.52 -18.33
C LEU A 485 -7.87 -41.43 -18.33
N LYS A 486 -7.85 -40.63 -17.25
CA LYS A 486 -6.69 -40.50 -16.32
C LYS A 486 -6.93 -39.49 -15.19
N CYS A 487 -7.98 -39.68 -14.37
CA CYS A 487 -8.16 -38.87 -13.15
C CYS A 487 -7.03 -39.04 -12.13
N TYR A 488 -6.27 -40.15 -12.18
CA TYR A 488 -5.17 -40.42 -11.26
C TYR A 488 -3.88 -39.62 -11.55
N LYS A 489 -3.70 -39.10 -12.78
CA LYS A 489 -2.50 -38.29 -13.12
C LYS A 489 -2.66 -36.81 -12.75
N LEU A 490 -3.90 -36.28 -12.77
CA LEU A 490 -4.17 -34.89 -12.36
C LEU A 490 -4.03 -34.69 -10.84
N GLN A 491 -4.43 -35.66 -10.02
CA GLN A 491 -4.31 -35.58 -8.56
C GLN A 491 -2.86 -35.44 -8.08
N LYS A 492 -1.91 -36.07 -8.78
CA LYS A 492 -0.48 -36.01 -8.44
C LYS A 492 0.22 -34.76 -8.98
N GLN A 493 -0.33 -34.13 -10.03
CA GLN A 493 0.17 -32.86 -10.57
C GLN A 493 -0.37 -31.62 -9.84
N LEU A 494 -1.53 -31.72 -9.19
CA LEU A 494 -2.21 -30.60 -8.52
C LEU A 494 -2.08 -30.60 -6.99
N GLY A 495 -1.34 -31.55 -6.38
CA GLY A 495 -1.04 -31.53 -4.95
C GLY A 495 -2.26 -31.58 -4.02
N LEU A 496 -3.37 -32.19 -4.45
CA LEU A 496 -4.59 -32.27 -3.64
C LEU A 496 -4.48 -33.45 -2.66
N VAL A 497 -4.31 -33.15 -1.37
CA VAL A 497 -4.41 -34.12 -0.27
C VAL A 497 -5.87 -34.58 -0.12
N ALA A 498 -6.04 -35.87 0.16
CA ALA A 498 -7.27 -36.64 0.10
C ALA A 498 -8.52 -35.96 0.70
N ILE A 499 -9.53 -35.74 -0.14
CA ILE A 499 -10.90 -35.44 0.31
C ILE A 499 -11.55 -36.77 0.76
N PRO A 500 -12.13 -36.87 1.97
CA PRO A 500 -12.77 -38.09 2.44
C PRO A 500 -13.93 -38.53 1.52
N LYS A 501 -14.05 -39.85 1.28
CA LYS A 501 -15.03 -40.47 0.37
C LYS A 501 -16.50 -40.09 0.63
N TYR A 502 -16.83 -39.57 1.82
CA TYR A 502 -18.19 -39.18 2.20
C TYR A 502 -18.65 -37.86 1.55
N VAL A 503 -17.73 -37.02 1.08
CA VAL A 503 -18.05 -35.76 0.35
C VAL A 503 -18.50 -36.05 -1.09
N LEU A 504 -18.09 -37.20 -1.67
CA LEU A 504 -18.56 -37.63 -2.99
C LEU A 504 -19.97 -38.24 -2.98
N ILE A 505 -20.47 -38.68 -1.82
CA ILE A 505 -21.79 -39.32 -1.71
C ILE A 505 -22.92 -38.27 -1.66
N PHE A 506 -22.65 -37.06 -1.16
CA PHE A 506 -23.62 -35.96 -1.17
C PHE A 506 -23.90 -35.38 -2.56
N VAL A 507 -23.00 -35.59 -3.53
CA VAL A 507 -23.16 -35.10 -4.92
C VAL A 507 -23.95 -36.08 -5.79
N PHE A 508 -24.06 -37.36 -5.40
CA PHE A 508 -24.84 -38.36 -6.14
C PHE A 508 -26.35 -38.36 -5.82
N ILE A 509 -26.75 -37.85 -4.65
CA ILE A 509 -28.14 -37.92 -4.18
C ILE A 509 -29.03 -36.79 -4.75
N PHE A 510 -28.44 -35.70 -5.25
CA PHE A 510 -29.20 -34.57 -5.84
C PHE A 510 -29.34 -34.59 -7.37
N LEU A 511 -28.86 -35.64 -8.05
CA LEU A 511 -28.92 -35.78 -9.51
C LEU A 511 -29.85 -36.90 -10.04
N VAL A 512 -30.65 -37.54 -9.19
CA VAL A 512 -31.64 -38.55 -9.62
C VAL A 512 -33.01 -38.30 -8.98
N VAL A 513 -33.64 -37.16 -9.27
CA VAL A 513 -35.11 -37.03 -9.40
C VAL A 513 -35.40 -35.79 -10.27
N SER A 514 -35.48 -35.99 -11.58
CA SER A 514 -36.47 -35.25 -12.39
C SER A 514 -37.80 -35.99 -12.25
N PRO A 515 -38.92 -35.26 -12.29
CA PRO A 515 -40.04 -35.70 -13.11
C PRO A 515 -40.37 -34.60 -14.12
N ASP A 516 -40.08 -34.96 -15.36
CA ASP A 516 -40.82 -34.73 -16.61
C ASP A 516 -41.50 -33.39 -16.96
N LYS A 517 -41.23 -33.04 -18.21
CA LYS A 517 -41.89 -32.06 -19.09
C LYS A 517 -43.34 -32.44 -19.39
N GLY A 518 -44.18 -31.45 -19.73
CA GLY A 518 -45.37 -31.69 -20.55
C GLY A 518 -46.32 -30.51 -20.72
N ILE A 519 -46.32 -29.94 -21.94
CA ILE A 519 -47.21 -28.94 -22.57
C ILE A 519 -46.95 -27.47 -22.22
#